data_AF-A0A522KA93-F1
#
_entry.id   AF-A0A522KA93-F1
#
_cell.length_a   1.000
_cell.length_b   1.000
_cell.length_c   1.000
_cell.angle_alpha   90.00
_cell.angle_beta   90.00
_cell.angle_gamma   90.00
#
_symmetry.space_group_name_H-M   'P 1'
#
loop_
_entity.id
_entity.type
_entity.pdbx_description
1 polymer ?
#
loop_
_entity_poly.entity_id
_entity_poly.type
_entity_poly.pdbx_seq_one_letter_code
_entity_poly.pdbx_strand_id
1 'polypeptide(L)'
;DRLALWKHRPPHRLDFVGDLEMFLVSSWQYVLYGMEFKTDLEPMRSVYTRVDDARREFAMIQQMAGHALGDLPGHRELVEQMVREYRQRNEAAEAVA
;
A
#
# COMPACT_ATOMS: atom_id res chain seq x y z
N ASP A 1 15.96 21.36 0.52
CA ASP A 1 15.28 21.59 1.82
C ASP A 1 14.58 20.36 2.38
N ARG A 2 13.56 19.78 1.73
CA ARG A 2 12.83 18.61 2.27
C ARG A 2 13.69 17.37 2.53
N LEU A 3 14.58 17.00 1.61
CA LEU A 3 15.48 15.85 1.81
C LEU A 3 16.40 16.03 3.02
N ALA A 4 16.78 17.26 3.37
CA ALA A 4 17.57 17.51 4.58
C ALA A 4 16.74 17.25 5.85
N LEU A 5 15.47 17.65 5.85
CA LEU A 5 14.53 17.31 6.93
C LEU A 5 14.31 15.79 6.99
N TRP A 6 14.15 15.13 5.85
CA TRP A 6 13.83 13.70 5.79
C TRP A 6 14.98 12.78 6.20
N LYS A 7 16.21 13.31 6.32
CA LYS A 7 17.31 12.58 6.97
C LYS A 7 17.10 12.37 8.46
N HIS A 8 16.27 13.19 9.11
CA HIS A 8 16.10 13.19 10.57
C HIS A 8 14.66 12.89 11.04
N ARG A 9 13.69 12.85 10.12
CA ARG A 9 12.30 12.44 10.38
C ARG A 9 11.67 11.89 9.11
N PRO A 10 10.68 10.98 9.17
CA PRO A 10 10.02 10.49 7.96
C PRO A 10 9.18 11.61 7.31
N PRO A 11 8.89 11.50 5.98
CA PRO A 11 7.92 12.36 5.32
C PRO A 11 6.59 12.39 6.07
N HIS A 12 6.07 13.59 6.30
CA HIS A 12 4.85 13.83 7.06
C HIS A 12 3.84 14.66 6.25
N ARG A 13 2.55 14.56 6.57
CA ARG A 13 1.49 15.28 5.83
C ARG A 13 1.69 16.80 5.82
N LEU A 14 2.28 17.34 6.88
CA LEU A 14 2.59 18.76 7.02
C LEU A 14 3.78 19.23 6.15
N ASP A 15 4.51 18.32 5.50
CA ASP A 15 5.54 18.69 4.52
C ASP A 15 4.93 19.17 3.20
N PHE A 16 3.63 18.93 2.99
CA PHE A 16 2.91 19.16 1.74
C PHE A 16 1.79 20.19 1.94
N VAL A 17 1.54 20.99 0.91
CA VAL A 17 0.37 21.88 0.87
C VAL A 17 -0.80 21.04 0.38
N GLY A 18 -1.75 20.78 1.28
CA GLY A 18 -2.77 19.73 1.12
C GLY A 18 -3.64 19.81 -0.15
N ASP A 19 -3.87 21.00 -0.69
CA ASP A 19 -4.71 21.18 -1.88
C ASP A 19 -3.95 21.05 -3.22
N LEU A 20 -2.62 20.91 -3.18
CA LEU A 20 -1.76 20.87 -4.37
C LEU A 20 -1.06 19.52 -4.57
N GLU A 21 -1.07 18.65 -3.56
CA GLU A 21 -0.32 17.41 -3.63
C GLU A 21 -1.18 16.28 -4.22
N MET A 22 -0.75 15.77 -5.37
CA MET A 22 -1.44 14.69 -6.07
C MET A 22 -1.19 13.30 -5.45
N PHE A 23 -0.15 13.17 -4.62
CA PHE A 23 0.26 11.90 -4.02
C PHE A 23 0.10 11.88 -2.51
N LEU A 24 -0.30 10.73 -1.96
CA LEU A 24 -0.31 10.51 -0.52
C LEU A 24 1.13 10.53 0.03
N VAL A 25 1.27 10.90 1.30
CA VAL A 25 2.56 10.88 2.03
C VAL A 25 3.23 9.50 1.94
N SER A 26 2.44 8.43 1.98
CA SER A 26 2.92 7.05 1.84
C SER A 26 3.63 6.82 0.50
N SER A 27 3.18 7.44 -0.59
CA SER A 27 3.84 7.31 -1.90
C SER A 27 5.27 7.86 -1.86
N TRP A 28 5.48 8.97 -1.17
CA TRP A 28 6.81 9.53 -0.95
C TRP A 28 7.69 8.61 -0.09
N GLN A 29 7.12 8.00 0.95
CA GLN A 29 7.82 7.02 1.77
C GLN A 29 8.23 5.78 0.98
N TYR A 30 7.35 5.26 0.10
CA TYR A 30 7.66 4.12 -0.77
C TYR A 30 8.81 4.42 -1.72
N VAL A 31 8.82 5.59 -2.37
CA VAL A 31 9.93 5.98 -3.26
C VAL A 31 11.22 6.15 -2.46
N LEU A 32 11.16 6.88 -1.35
CA LEU A 32 12.35 7.20 -0.54
C LEU A 32 13.02 5.93 -0.02
N TYR A 33 12.25 5.05 0.63
CA TYR A 33 12.79 3.83 1.24
C TYR A 33 13.02 2.71 0.22
N GLY A 34 12.28 2.70 -0.90
CA GLY A 34 12.58 1.82 -2.04
C GLY A 34 13.89 2.17 -2.75
N MET A 35 14.32 3.43 -2.67
CA MET A 35 15.62 3.91 -3.17
C MET A 35 16.72 3.90 -2.09
N GLU A 36 16.51 3.15 -0.99
CA GLU A 36 17.48 2.98 0.09
C GLU A 36 17.91 4.28 0.80
N PHE A 37 17.11 5.33 0.71
CA PHE A 37 17.38 6.58 1.41
C PHE A 37 17.25 6.37 2.94
N LYS A 38 18.25 6.81 3.70
CA LYS A 38 18.33 6.61 5.14
C LYS A 38 17.73 7.78 5.91
N THR A 39 16.72 7.50 6.73
CA THR A 39 16.21 8.41 7.77
C THR A 39 16.71 7.95 9.12
N ASP A 40 17.49 8.79 9.80
CA ASP A 40 17.92 8.55 11.17
C ASP A 40 16.81 8.95 12.16
N LEU A 41 16.27 7.94 12.85
CA LEU A 41 15.23 8.09 13.85
C LEU A 41 15.76 8.06 15.29
N GLU A 42 17.07 7.85 15.48
CA GLU A 42 17.68 7.73 16.80
C GLU A 42 17.38 8.94 17.70
N PRO A 43 17.50 10.20 17.23
CA PRO A 43 17.20 11.38 18.05
C PRO A 43 15.75 11.47 18.52
N MET A 44 14.82 10.85 17.79
CA MET A 44 13.38 10.89 18.06
C MET A 44 12.83 9.59 18.64
N ARG A 45 13.68 8.62 18.99
CA ARG A 45 13.27 7.30 19.49
C ARG A 45 12.27 7.38 20.64
N SER A 46 12.44 8.33 21.55
CA SER A 46 11.56 8.52 22.73
C SER A 46 10.12 8.89 22.38
N VAL A 47 9.89 9.48 21.19
CA VAL A 47 8.55 9.86 20.71
C VAL A 47 7.78 8.63 20.21
N TYR A 48 8.48 7.59 19.77
CA TYR A 48 7.90 6.36 19.24
C TYR A 48 7.72 5.30 20.34
N THR A 49 6.74 5.52 21.22
CA THR A 49 6.52 4.65 22.39
C THR A 49 5.81 3.33 22.06
N ARG A 50 5.09 3.26 20.93
CA ARG A 50 4.22 2.13 20.54
C ARG A 50 4.93 1.09 19.67
N VAL A 51 6.18 0.75 20.00
CA VAL A 51 6.98 -0.19 19.19
C VAL A 51 6.38 -1.59 19.13
N ASP A 52 5.82 -2.08 20.25
CA ASP A 52 5.22 -3.42 20.27
C ASP A 52 3.90 -3.49 19.50
N ASP A 53 3.14 -2.40 19.44
CA ASP A 53 1.98 -2.30 18.56
C ASP A 53 2.42 -2.37 17.11
N ALA A 54 3.42 -1.57 16.73
CA ALA A 54 3.96 -1.59 15.37
C ALA A 54 4.46 -3.00 14.97
N ARG A 55 5.15 -3.72 15.86
CA ARG A 55 5.58 -5.11 15.62
C ARG A 55 4.40 -6.05 15.35
N ARG A 56 3.30 -5.90 16.09
CA ARG A 56 2.08 -6.69 15.87
C ARG A 56 1.44 -6.38 14.52
N GLU A 57 1.37 -5.11 14.14
CA GLU A 57 0.87 -4.71 12.83
C GLU A 57 1.73 -5.30 11.70
N PHE A 58 3.06 -5.25 11.81
CA PHE A 58 3.95 -5.86 10.81
C PHE A 58 3.73 -7.37 10.70
N ALA A 59 3.56 -8.07 11.82
CA ALA A 59 3.27 -9.50 11.82
C ALA A 59 1.92 -9.80 11.16
N MET A 60 0.89 -9.00 11.46
CA MET A 60 -0.44 -9.14 10.85
C MET A 60 -0.39 -8.96 9.34
N ILE A 61 0.30 -7.92 8.85
CA ILE A 61 0.46 -7.65 7.42
C ILE A 61 1.12 -8.85 6.71
N GLN A 62 2.17 -9.43 7.30
CA GLN A 62 2.85 -10.60 6.73
C GLN A 62 1.92 -11.83 6.64
N GLN A 63 1.13 -12.08 7.68
CA GLN A 63 0.15 -13.19 7.66
C GLN A 63 -0.92 -12.97 6.59
N MET A 64 -1.51 -11.77 6.55
CA MET A 64 -2.53 -11.42 5.56
C MET A 64 -2.00 -11.49 4.13
N ALA A 65 -0.75 -11.08 3.89
CA ALA A 65 -0.11 -11.20 2.59
C ALA A 65 0.02 -12.68 2.16
N GLY A 66 0.40 -13.57 3.09
CA GLY A 66 0.46 -15.01 2.83
C GLY A 66 -0.90 -15.60 2.46
N HIS A 67 -1.96 -15.25 3.19
CA HIS A 67 -3.33 -15.68 2.87
C HIS A 67 -3.79 -15.14 1.51
N ALA A 68 -3.57 -13.85 1.25
CA ALA A 68 -3.95 -13.24 -0.02
C ALA A 68 -3.27 -13.89 -1.22
N LEU A 69 -2.01 -14.32 -1.10
CA LEU A 69 -1.30 -15.04 -2.16
C LEU A 69 -1.88 -16.45 -2.44
N GLY A 70 -2.51 -17.08 -1.45
CA GLY A 70 -3.19 -18.36 -1.62
C GLY A 70 -4.63 -18.24 -2.10
N ASP A 71 -5.33 -17.19 -1.67
CA ASP A 71 -6.77 -17.03 -1.89
C ASP A 71 -7.10 -16.26 -3.18
N LEU A 72 -6.19 -15.39 -3.66
CA LEU A 72 -6.43 -14.58 -4.84
C LEU A 72 -5.99 -15.30 -6.13
N PRO A 73 -6.84 -15.32 -7.18
CA PRO A 73 -6.43 -15.84 -8.48
C PRO A 73 -5.36 -14.96 -9.11
N GLY A 74 -4.59 -15.55 -10.04
CA GLY A 74 -3.67 -14.77 -10.86
C GLY A 74 -4.41 -13.71 -11.67
N HIS A 75 -3.77 -12.56 -11.95
CA HIS A 75 -4.42 -11.45 -12.67
C HIS A 75 -5.08 -11.89 -13.99
N ARG A 76 -4.38 -12.69 -14.81
CA ARG A 76 -4.91 -13.19 -16.09
C ARG A 76 -6.11 -14.10 -15.88
N GLU A 77 -6.03 -15.00 -14.92
CA GLU A 77 -7.08 -15.96 -14.58
C GLU A 77 -8.36 -15.24 -14.14
N LEU A 78 -8.22 -14.22 -13.28
CA LEU A 78 -9.33 -13.38 -12.85
C LEU A 78 -10.02 -12.70 -14.03
N VAL A 79 -9.24 -12.07 -14.92
CA VAL A 79 -9.79 -11.38 -16.10
C VAL A 79 -10.54 -12.35 -17.00
N GLU A 80 -9.97 -13.52 -17.27
CA GLU A 80 -10.61 -14.53 -18.10
C GLU A 80 -11.89 -15.10 -17.46
N GLN A 81 -11.88 -15.31 -16.14
CA GLN A 81 -13.07 -15.71 -15.39
C GLN A 81 -14.18 -14.67 -15.55
N MET A 82 -13.89 -13.39 -15.33
CA MET A 82 -14.88 -12.31 -15.45
C MET A 82 -15.46 -12.22 -16.88
N VAL A 83 -14.62 -12.39 -17.90
CA VAL A 83 -15.07 -12.41 -19.30
C VAL A 83 -15.97 -13.62 -19.59
N ARG A 84 -15.63 -14.82 -19.08
CA ARG A 84 -16.46 -16.02 -19.23
C ARG A 84 -17.83 -15.84 -18.56
N GLU A 85 -17.85 -15.36 -17.33
CA GLU A 85 -19.09 -15.10 -16.58
C GLU A 85 -19.98 -14.07 -17.28
N TYR A 86 -19.39 -13.01 -17.84
CA TYR A 86 -20.13 -12.01 -18.61
C TYR A 86 -20.79 -12.63 -19.85
N ARG A 87 -20.06 -13.45 -20.64
CA ARG A 87 -20.61 -14.10 -21.84
C ARG A 87 -21.77 -15.03 -21.50
N GLN A 88 -21.60 -15.88 -20.49
CA GLN A 88 -22.64 -16.81 -20.04
C GLN A 88 -23.92 -16.09 -19.62
N ARG A 89 -23.79 -14.97 -18.91
CA ARG A 89 -24.93 -14.14 -18.52
C ARG A 89 -25.63 -13.51 -19.72
N ASN A 90 -24.88 -13.04 -20.71
CA ASN A 90 -25.44 -12.41 -21.90
C ASN A 90 -26.17 -13.42 -22.79
N GLU A 91 -25.57 -14.60 -22.99
CA GLU A 91 -26.20 -15.71 -23.73
C GLU A 91 -27.48 -16.20 -23.04
N ALA A 92 -27.49 -16.28 -21.69
CA ALA A 92 -28.69 -16.62 -20.94
C ALA A 92 -29.79 -15.56 -21.05
N ALA A 93 -29.44 -14.27 -21.15
CA ALA A 93 -30.40 -13.19 -21.35
C ALA A 93 -31.00 -13.21 -22.77
N GLU A 94 -30.19 -13.52 -23.79
CA GLU A 94 -30.64 -13.65 -25.18
C GLU A 94 -31.52 -14.89 -25.39
N ALA A 95 -31.27 -16.00 -24.67
CA ALA A 95 -32.09 -17.21 -24.76
C ALA A 95 -33.48 -17.09 -24.08
N VAL A 96 -33.66 -16.08 -23.22
CA VAL A 96 -34.92 -15.80 -22.51
C VAL A 96 -35.76 -14.73 -23.23
N ALA A 97 -35.17 -13.99 -24.17
CA ALA A 97 -35.84 -12.98 -25.00
C ALA A 97 -36.44 -13.59 -26.28
#